data_AF-A0A1Q7X7C4-F1
#
_entry.id   AF-A0A1Q7X7C4-F1
#
_cell.length_a   1.000
_cell.length_b   1.000
_cell.length_c   1.000
_cell.angle_alpha   90.00
_cell.angle_beta   90.00
_cell.angle_gamma   90.00
#
_symmetry.space_group_name_H-M   'P 1'
#
loop_
_entity.id
_entity.type
_entity.pdbx_description
1 polymer ?
#
loop_
_entity_poly.entity_id
_entity_poly.type
_entity_poly.pdbx_seq_one_letter_code
_entity_poly.pdbx_strand_id
1 'polypeptide(L)'
;MSQDDAILKLREAIEAFSAQRAPELVAEAQAEAVAKARTMLAEAMAQSLLDHAGANLAPTGRTSGPWPSSERSRGRKRQRPAKAASTAPSPAKEAGEEQGYYVYGVMPADEARVPDELAGVDPTHPAMLIEHGGLAAIASRVSLSEFGEEQLHENLNDVRWLEDKARAHEDVLDAALQLATVVPMRLCTIYSSEEQVREMLGQERGLLLDALQRLAGKAEWGVKLIAEPHALERAAAQRAGSGAEDETATRGTAYMNRKRREASARDEEDQVAEEWAHAVHERLAQAASEALLNPLQRPEVGGYEGDMLLNGVYLVDDDAVEELRALVDRLAEEHHGLGVTVELTGPWPPYNFVKSSIEAAR
;
A
#
# COMPACT_ATOMS: atom_id res chain seq x y z
N MET A 1 -5.02 -18.01 -59.01
CA MET A 1 -5.47 -17.64 -57.65
C MET A 1 -6.17 -16.31 -57.77
N SER A 2 -7.40 -16.20 -57.25
CA SER A 2 -8.08 -14.91 -57.13
C SER A 2 -7.34 -14.05 -56.10
N GLN A 3 -7.57 -12.74 -56.15
CA GLN A 3 -7.16 -11.82 -55.09
C GLN A 3 -7.85 -12.20 -53.75
N ASP A 4 -9.06 -12.75 -53.82
CA ASP A 4 -9.83 -13.23 -52.66
C ASP A 4 -9.19 -14.48 -52.02
N ASP A 5 -8.65 -15.41 -52.83
CA ASP A 5 -7.91 -16.59 -52.32
C ASP A 5 -6.68 -16.19 -51.49
N ALA A 6 -6.04 -15.07 -51.86
CA ALA A 6 -4.86 -14.57 -51.17
C ALA A 6 -5.24 -13.89 -49.84
N ILE A 7 -6.36 -13.15 -49.82
CA ILE A 7 -6.88 -12.50 -48.61
C ILE A 7 -7.39 -13.55 -47.61
N LEU A 8 -8.08 -14.60 -48.07
CA LEU A 8 -8.56 -15.68 -47.21
C LEU A 8 -7.39 -16.42 -46.54
N LYS A 9 -6.38 -16.82 -47.31
CA LYS A 9 -5.16 -17.47 -46.78
C LYS A 9 -4.38 -16.59 -45.82
N LEU A 10 -4.38 -15.27 -46.03
CA LEU A 10 -3.75 -14.33 -45.10
C LEU A 10 -4.51 -14.25 -43.77
N ARG A 11 -5.85 -14.27 -43.79
CA ARG A 11 -6.67 -14.35 -42.56
C ARG A 11 -6.45 -15.65 -41.80
N GLU A 12 -6.51 -16.79 -42.48
CA GLU A 12 -6.25 -18.11 -41.88
C GLU A 12 -4.84 -18.18 -41.26
N ALA A 13 -3.83 -17.60 -41.92
CA ALA A 13 -2.47 -17.52 -41.40
C ALA A 13 -2.35 -16.60 -40.16
N ILE A 14 -3.09 -15.48 -40.13
CA ILE A 14 -3.13 -14.58 -38.96
C ILE A 14 -3.86 -15.25 -37.79
N GLU A 15 -5.01 -15.89 -38.00
CA GLU A 15 -5.72 -16.62 -36.94
C GLU A 15 -4.89 -17.77 -36.38
N ALA A 16 -4.21 -18.55 -37.23
CA ALA A 16 -3.31 -19.61 -36.79
C ALA A 16 -2.10 -19.08 -36.00
N PHE A 17 -1.53 -17.94 -36.40
CA PHE A 17 -0.43 -17.28 -35.70
C PHE A 17 -0.86 -16.69 -34.35
N SER A 18 -2.03 -16.03 -34.30
CA SER A 18 -2.63 -15.55 -33.07
C SER A 18 -2.98 -16.68 -32.11
N ALA A 19 -3.52 -17.81 -32.59
CA ALA A 19 -3.83 -18.98 -31.77
C ALA A 19 -2.57 -19.65 -31.20
N GLN A 20 -1.45 -19.64 -31.93
CA GLN A 20 -0.16 -20.16 -31.44
C GLN A 20 0.52 -19.24 -30.43
N ARG A 21 0.42 -17.90 -30.61
CA ARG A 21 1.07 -16.93 -29.71
C ARG A 21 0.20 -16.45 -28.54
N ALA A 22 -1.11 -16.63 -28.58
CA ALA A 22 -1.99 -16.23 -27.46
C ALA A 22 -1.57 -16.84 -26.10
N PRO A 23 -1.15 -18.12 -25.98
CA PRO A 23 -0.65 -18.66 -24.72
C PRO A 23 0.67 -18.02 -24.26
N GLU A 24 1.57 -17.69 -25.20
CA GLU A 24 2.82 -16.98 -24.89
C GLU A 24 2.55 -15.55 -24.41
N LEU A 25 1.65 -14.82 -25.10
CA LEU A 25 1.24 -13.46 -24.74
C LEU A 25 0.50 -13.39 -23.40
N VAL A 26 -0.32 -14.39 -23.08
CA VAL A 26 -0.95 -14.51 -21.74
C VAL A 26 0.09 -14.78 -20.67
N ALA A 27 1.08 -15.64 -20.93
CA ALA A 27 2.17 -15.90 -19.98
C ALA A 27 3.10 -14.68 -19.81
N GLU A 28 3.35 -13.92 -20.88
CA GLU A 28 4.11 -12.66 -20.87
C GLU A 28 3.37 -11.58 -20.08
N ALA A 29 2.07 -11.39 -20.32
CA ALA A 29 1.22 -10.46 -19.56
C ALA A 29 1.08 -10.87 -18.07
N GLN A 30 1.00 -12.17 -17.76
CA GLN A 30 1.03 -12.65 -16.38
C GLN A 30 2.38 -12.39 -15.70
N ALA A 31 3.50 -12.64 -16.39
CA ALA A 31 4.82 -12.34 -15.86
C ALA A 31 5.02 -10.82 -15.63
N GLU A 32 4.46 -9.97 -16.49
CA GLU A 32 4.48 -8.53 -16.33
C GLU A 32 3.59 -8.05 -15.17
N ALA A 33 2.37 -8.59 -15.03
CA ALA A 33 1.49 -8.32 -13.90
C ALA A 33 2.13 -8.71 -12.56
N VAL A 34 2.80 -9.87 -12.50
CA VAL A 34 3.57 -10.32 -11.33
C VAL A 34 4.79 -9.41 -11.07
N ALA A 35 5.49 -8.94 -12.10
CA ALA A 35 6.60 -7.99 -11.95
C ALA A 35 6.14 -6.61 -11.44
N LYS A 36 4.90 -6.21 -11.75
CA LYS A 36 4.26 -4.98 -11.28
C LYS A 36 3.76 -5.11 -9.84
N ALA A 37 3.07 -6.21 -9.50
CA ALA A 37 2.74 -6.56 -8.11
C ALA A 37 3.99 -6.63 -7.20
N ARG A 38 5.07 -7.27 -7.69
CA ARG A 38 6.39 -7.29 -7.03
C ARG A 38 6.90 -5.88 -6.74
N THR A 39 6.72 -4.93 -7.65
CA THR A 39 7.27 -3.58 -7.49
C THR A 39 6.40 -2.73 -6.55
N MET A 40 5.07 -2.87 -6.61
CA MET A 40 4.15 -2.26 -5.64
C MET A 40 4.42 -2.75 -4.20
N LEU A 41 4.60 -4.07 -4.01
CA LEU A 41 4.93 -4.65 -2.69
C LEU A 41 6.33 -4.24 -2.24
N ALA A 42 7.33 -4.27 -3.14
CA ALA A 42 8.69 -3.86 -2.81
C ALA A 42 8.80 -2.36 -2.46
N GLU A 43 8.03 -1.46 -3.09
CA GLU A 43 8.00 -0.04 -2.72
C GLU A 43 7.27 0.21 -1.39
N ALA A 44 6.16 -0.49 -1.12
CA ALA A 44 5.49 -0.45 0.18
C ALA A 44 6.43 -0.91 1.32
N MET A 45 7.24 -1.95 1.07
CA MET A 45 8.27 -2.41 2.01
C MET A 45 9.48 -1.46 2.08
N ALA A 46 9.95 -0.91 0.95
CA ALA A 46 11.09 0.00 0.91
C ALA A 46 10.80 1.31 1.63
N GLN A 47 9.58 1.86 1.51
CA GLN A 47 9.15 3.02 2.30
C GLN A 47 9.18 2.69 3.79
N SER A 48 8.62 1.53 4.19
CA SER A 48 8.65 1.05 5.58
C SER A 48 10.07 0.86 6.13
N LEU A 49 11.05 0.48 5.29
CA LEU A 49 12.46 0.35 5.67
C LEU A 49 13.18 1.71 5.73
N LEU A 50 12.87 2.65 4.83
CA LEU A 50 13.45 3.99 4.82
C LEU A 50 13.01 4.82 6.04
N ASP A 51 11.75 4.67 6.45
CA ASP A 51 11.23 5.32 7.66
C ASP A 51 11.95 4.80 8.93
N HIS A 52 12.36 3.52 8.96
CA HIS A 52 13.20 2.94 10.03
C HIS A 52 14.70 3.30 9.92
N ALA A 53 15.23 3.51 8.71
CA ALA A 53 16.61 3.93 8.49
C ALA A 53 16.83 5.41 8.88
N GLY A 54 15.85 6.28 8.61
CA GLY A 54 15.87 7.69 8.99
C GLY A 54 15.90 7.92 10.50
N ALA A 55 15.27 7.04 11.28
CA ALA A 55 15.26 7.10 12.75
C ALA A 55 16.64 6.84 13.39
N ASN A 56 17.58 6.22 12.67
CA ASN A 56 18.87 5.77 13.22
C ASN A 56 20.11 6.55 12.69
N LEU A 57 19.93 7.57 11.84
CA LEU A 57 21.05 8.32 11.24
C LEU A 57 20.87 9.85 11.30
N ALA A 58 20.87 10.41 12.51
CA ALA A 58 21.12 11.84 12.74
C ALA A 58 22.55 12.05 13.31
N PRO A 59 23.45 12.78 12.63
CA PRO A 59 24.82 12.96 13.08
C PRO A 59 24.94 13.92 14.27
N THR A 60 25.73 13.55 15.27
CA THR A 60 26.05 14.43 16.40
C THR A 60 26.89 15.63 15.95
N GLY A 61 26.40 16.86 16.17
CA GLY A 61 27.30 18.02 16.30
C GLY A 61 26.83 19.37 15.78
N ARG A 62 26.21 20.19 16.66
CA ARG A 62 26.79 21.45 17.20
C ARG A 62 25.71 22.38 17.79
N THR A 63 25.79 22.62 19.10
CA THR A 63 25.19 23.80 19.75
C THR A 63 26.29 24.56 20.50
N SER A 64 26.54 25.81 20.12
CA SER A 64 27.70 26.59 20.56
C SER A 64 27.42 27.45 21.80
N GLY A 65 27.66 26.86 22.99
CA GLY A 65 28.01 27.55 24.24
C GLY A 65 26.97 28.49 24.89
N PRO A 66 27.34 29.20 25.99
CA PRO A 66 28.57 29.10 26.78
C PRO A 66 28.37 28.66 28.26
N TRP A 67 29.47 28.27 28.92
CA TRP A 67 29.55 27.91 30.36
C TRP A 67 29.43 29.14 31.29
N PRO A 68 28.94 28.98 32.54
CA PRO A 68 29.80 28.68 33.72
C PRO A 68 29.14 27.65 34.67
N SER A 69 29.76 27.00 35.65
CA SER A 69 31.11 26.81 36.20
C SER A 69 30.95 25.76 37.31
N SER A 70 32.05 25.16 37.77
CA SER A 70 32.08 24.06 38.76
C SER A 70 31.53 24.41 40.15
N GLU A 71 30.93 23.44 40.86
CA GLU A 71 31.37 22.95 42.20
C GLU A 71 30.51 21.73 42.69
N ARG A 72 31.08 20.54 42.95
CA ARG A 72 31.71 20.02 44.19
C ARG A 72 30.81 19.16 45.12
N SER A 73 31.13 17.86 45.16
CA SER A 73 31.20 16.98 46.36
C SER A 73 29.98 16.22 46.93
N ARG A 74 30.25 14.95 47.31
CA ARG A 74 29.63 14.10 48.37
C ARG A 74 28.21 13.56 48.06
N GLY A 75 27.87 12.28 48.31
CA GLY A 75 28.67 11.10 48.69
C GLY A 75 27.88 10.06 49.51
N ARG A 76 28.36 8.79 49.55
CA ARG A 76 27.83 7.64 50.35
C ARG A 76 26.44 7.09 49.91
N LYS A 77 26.05 5.84 50.16
CA LYS A 77 26.76 4.60 50.61
C LYS A 77 25.97 3.34 50.18
N ARG A 78 26.70 2.23 49.98
CA ARG A 78 26.27 0.82 49.93
C ARG A 78 25.01 0.46 50.74
N GLN A 79 24.23 -0.52 50.22
CA GLN A 79 23.95 -1.79 50.94
C GLN A 79 23.52 -2.97 50.03
N ARG A 80 24.11 -4.14 50.28
CA ARG A 80 23.73 -5.55 49.96
C ARG A 80 23.91 -6.30 51.31
N PRO A 81 23.23 -7.43 51.63
CA PRO A 81 23.03 -8.65 50.80
C PRO A 81 21.55 -9.17 50.88
N ALA A 82 21.13 -10.41 50.57
CA ALA A 82 21.85 -11.67 50.27
C ALA A 82 21.08 -12.67 49.36
N LYS A 83 21.74 -13.82 49.13
CA LYS A 83 21.29 -15.18 48.72
C LYS A 83 19.86 -15.56 49.15
N ALA A 84 19.00 -16.21 48.35
CA ALA A 84 19.09 -17.35 47.41
C ALA A 84 18.44 -18.62 47.99
N ALA A 85 17.50 -19.20 47.24
CA ALA A 85 16.95 -20.55 47.42
C ALA A 85 16.76 -21.18 46.03
N SER A 86 17.09 -22.46 45.89
CA SER A 86 17.01 -23.24 44.66
C SER A 86 15.92 -24.29 44.80
N THR A 87 15.14 -24.54 43.75
CA THR A 87 14.29 -25.74 43.64
C THR A 87 14.05 -26.14 42.18
N ALA A 88 14.58 -27.31 41.83
CA ALA A 88 14.21 -28.27 40.78
C ALA A 88 13.97 -27.81 39.31
N PRO A 89 14.48 -28.57 38.32
CA PRO A 89 14.12 -28.35 36.92
C PRO A 89 12.68 -28.82 36.64
N SER A 90 11.93 -27.99 35.91
CA SER A 90 10.65 -28.39 35.29
C SER A 90 10.89 -29.56 34.31
N PRO A 91 9.94 -30.50 34.12
CA PRO A 91 10.10 -31.56 33.13
C PRO A 91 10.35 -30.98 31.74
N ALA A 92 11.16 -31.69 30.95
CA ALA A 92 11.57 -31.24 29.63
C ALA A 92 10.35 -30.88 28.78
N LYS A 93 10.34 -29.64 28.24
CA LYS A 93 9.55 -29.35 27.05
C LYS A 93 9.97 -30.39 26.00
N GLU A 94 9.00 -31.09 25.43
CA GLU A 94 9.16 -31.67 24.11
C GLU A 94 9.63 -30.54 23.19
N ALA A 95 10.59 -30.84 22.30
CA ALA A 95 11.12 -29.85 21.37
C ALA A 95 10.12 -29.60 20.24
N GLY A 96 8.95 -29.06 20.61
CA GLY A 96 8.03 -28.44 19.66
C GLY A 96 8.71 -27.22 19.05
N GLU A 97 8.48 -27.03 17.76
CA GLU A 97 8.93 -25.86 17.00
C GLU A 97 8.48 -24.59 17.73
N GLU A 98 9.35 -23.57 17.77
CA GLU A 98 8.99 -22.33 18.45
C GLU A 98 7.87 -21.64 17.64
N GLN A 99 6.74 -21.35 18.29
CA GLN A 99 5.55 -20.83 17.62
C GLN A 99 5.40 -19.33 17.87
N GLY A 100 5.00 -18.61 16.82
CA GLY A 100 4.59 -17.21 16.86
C GLY A 100 3.09 -17.05 16.64
N TYR A 101 2.61 -15.84 16.86
CA TYR A 101 1.24 -15.40 16.62
C TYR A 101 1.23 -14.33 15.54
N TYR A 102 0.76 -14.68 14.35
CA TYR A 102 0.54 -13.76 13.26
C TYR A 102 -0.79 -13.05 13.49
N VAL A 103 -0.81 -11.71 13.44
CA VAL A 103 -2.01 -10.89 13.70
C VAL A 103 -2.45 -10.18 12.42
N TYR A 104 -3.70 -10.42 12.01
CA TYR A 104 -4.27 -9.90 10.75
C TYR A 104 -4.95 -8.55 10.95
N GLY A 105 -5.66 -8.37 12.06
CA GLY A 105 -6.48 -7.20 12.34
C GLY A 105 -7.02 -7.19 13.76
N VAL A 106 -7.62 -6.07 14.16
CA VAL A 106 -8.26 -5.89 15.48
C VAL A 106 -9.70 -5.41 15.30
N MET A 107 -10.62 -5.93 16.12
CA MET A 107 -12.06 -5.65 16.10
C MET A 107 -12.61 -5.43 17.53
N PRO A 108 -13.84 -4.91 17.70
CA PRO A 108 -14.50 -4.86 19.01
C PRO A 108 -14.74 -6.27 19.56
N ALA A 109 -14.54 -6.50 20.87
CA ALA A 109 -14.67 -7.84 21.46
C ALA A 109 -16.12 -8.36 21.49
N ASP A 110 -17.12 -7.48 21.46
CA ASP A 110 -18.55 -7.81 21.42
C ASP A 110 -19.07 -8.13 20.00
N GLU A 111 -18.40 -7.60 18.98
CA GLU A 111 -18.59 -7.99 17.58
C GLU A 111 -17.73 -9.20 17.18
N ALA A 112 -16.80 -9.64 18.04
CA ALA A 112 -15.69 -10.51 17.65
C ALA A 112 -16.12 -11.89 17.14
N ARG A 113 -15.96 -12.09 15.83
CA ARG A 113 -16.32 -13.31 15.11
C ARG A 113 -15.38 -13.54 13.94
N VAL A 114 -14.95 -14.79 13.79
CA VAL A 114 -14.37 -15.33 12.56
C VAL A 114 -15.08 -16.66 12.25
N PRO A 115 -15.19 -17.07 10.98
CA PRO A 115 -15.70 -18.39 10.63
C PRO A 115 -14.87 -19.51 11.29
N ASP A 116 -15.55 -20.55 11.78
CA ASP A 116 -14.89 -21.76 12.26
C ASP A 116 -14.04 -22.38 11.14
N GLU A 117 -12.86 -22.89 11.49
CA GLU A 117 -11.90 -23.52 10.56
C GLU A 117 -11.38 -22.60 9.42
N LEU A 118 -11.60 -21.28 9.48
CA LEU A 118 -10.96 -20.32 8.58
C LEU A 118 -9.43 -20.50 8.62
N ALA A 119 -8.83 -20.87 7.49
CA ALA A 119 -7.39 -21.10 7.41
C ALA A 119 -6.61 -19.79 7.65
N GLY A 120 -5.53 -19.88 8.42
CA GLY A 120 -4.55 -18.79 8.52
C GLY A 120 -3.50 -18.86 7.40
N VAL A 121 -2.57 -17.91 7.45
CA VAL A 121 -1.39 -17.79 6.58
C VAL A 121 -0.44 -19.00 6.66
N ASP A 122 -0.55 -19.77 7.75
CA ASP A 122 -0.13 -21.16 7.85
C ASP A 122 -1.41 -22.03 7.82
N PRO A 123 -1.66 -22.80 6.74
CA PRO A 123 -2.90 -23.56 6.58
C PRO A 123 -3.03 -24.73 7.57
N THR A 124 -2.01 -25.04 8.37
CA THR A 124 -2.10 -26.00 9.48
C THR A 124 -2.69 -25.38 10.75
N HIS A 125 -2.85 -24.05 10.77
CA HIS A 125 -3.24 -23.28 11.94
C HIS A 125 -4.38 -22.30 11.59
N PRO A 126 -5.64 -22.63 11.95
CA PRO A 126 -6.77 -21.76 11.64
C PRO A 126 -6.69 -20.43 12.41
N ALA A 127 -7.42 -19.43 11.91
CA ALA A 127 -7.65 -18.17 12.58
C ALA A 127 -8.38 -18.37 13.92
N MET A 128 -8.03 -17.52 14.88
CA MET A 128 -8.54 -17.51 16.25
C MET A 128 -8.61 -16.07 16.77
N LEU A 129 -9.35 -15.86 17.86
CA LEU A 129 -9.51 -14.56 18.50
C LEU A 129 -8.74 -14.49 19.81
N ILE A 130 -8.03 -13.37 20.02
CA ILE A 130 -7.30 -13.07 21.25
C ILE A 130 -7.89 -11.80 21.87
N GLU A 131 -8.76 -11.96 22.87
CA GLU A 131 -9.53 -10.85 23.49
C GLU A 131 -8.80 -10.14 24.65
N HIS A 132 -8.58 -8.83 24.57
CA HIS A 132 -8.09 -8.05 25.71
C HIS A 132 -8.68 -6.63 25.74
N GLY A 133 -9.04 -6.15 26.93
CA GLY A 133 -9.47 -4.76 27.13
C GLY A 133 -10.79 -4.34 26.45
N GLY A 134 -11.58 -5.27 25.91
CA GLY A 134 -12.75 -4.98 25.06
C GLY A 134 -12.45 -4.93 23.56
N LEU A 135 -11.24 -5.33 23.16
CA LEU A 135 -10.82 -5.56 21.78
C LEU A 135 -10.53 -7.05 21.57
N ALA A 136 -10.61 -7.52 20.33
CA ALA A 136 -10.13 -8.83 19.92
C ALA A 136 -9.17 -8.68 18.74
N ALA A 137 -7.99 -9.31 18.83
CA ALA A 137 -7.11 -9.50 17.69
C ALA A 137 -7.51 -10.77 16.94
N ILE A 138 -7.65 -10.68 15.62
CA ILE A 138 -7.67 -11.84 14.72
C ILE A 138 -6.21 -12.31 14.59
N ALA A 139 -5.95 -13.55 14.94
CA ALA A 139 -4.61 -14.11 14.86
C ALA A 139 -4.61 -15.58 14.40
N SER A 140 -3.47 -16.10 13.96
CA SER A 140 -3.25 -17.54 13.84
C SER A 140 -1.85 -17.86 14.35
N ARG A 141 -1.61 -19.14 14.64
CA ARG A 141 -0.25 -19.61 14.94
C ARG A 141 0.55 -19.72 13.66
N VAL A 142 1.86 -19.56 13.77
CA VAL A 142 2.85 -19.77 12.70
C VAL A 142 4.13 -20.37 13.28
N SER A 143 4.85 -21.18 12.51
CA SER A 143 6.18 -21.63 12.94
C SER A 143 7.23 -20.52 12.80
N LEU A 144 7.99 -20.24 13.87
CA LEU A 144 9.13 -19.33 13.82
C LEU A 144 10.33 -19.89 13.02
N SER A 145 10.28 -21.15 12.57
CA SER A 145 11.25 -21.65 11.58
C SER A 145 11.01 -21.08 10.18
N GLU A 146 9.79 -20.65 9.85
CA GLU A 146 9.44 -20.00 8.57
C GLU A 146 9.24 -18.49 8.74
N PHE A 147 8.67 -18.06 9.87
CA PHE A 147 8.26 -16.68 10.15
C PHE A 147 9.14 -15.97 11.20
N GLY A 148 10.22 -16.60 11.67
CA GLY A 148 11.23 -15.95 12.51
C GLY A 148 12.05 -14.91 11.73
N GLU A 149 12.59 -13.91 12.42
CA GLU A 149 13.19 -12.68 11.83
C GLU A 149 14.17 -12.94 10.67
N GLU A 150 15.09 -13.91 10.83
CA GLU A 150 16.10 -14.27 9.81
C GLU A 150 15.45 -14.91 8.57
N GLN A 151 14.65 -15.98 8.74
CA GLN A 151 14.02 -16.68 7.62
C GLN A 151 12.94 -15.84 6.94
N LEU A 152 12.20 -15.04 7.70
CA LEU A 152 11.21 -14.10 7.17
C LEU A 152 11.87 -13.08 6.25
N HIS A 153 13.04 -12.54 6.61
CA HIS A 153 13.78 -11.62 5.75
C HIS A 153 14.16 -12.26 4.40
N GLU A 154 14.59 -13.51 4.39
CA GLU A 154 14.85 -14.25 3.15
C GLU A 154 13.56 -14.50 2.36
N ASN A 155 12.51 -15.01 3.01
CA ASN A 155 11.24 -15.38 2.40
C ASN A 155 10.50 -14.18 1.78
N LEU A 156 10.63 -12.98 2.35
CA LEU A 156 10.09 -11.73 1.78
C LEU A 156 10.72 -11.36 0.42
N ASN A 157 11.87 -11.95 0.06
CA ASN A 157 12.47 -11.81 -1.27
C ASN A 157 11.96 -12.88 -2.27
N ASP A 158 11.28 -13.94 -1.82
CA ASP A 158 10.58 -14.88 -2.70
C ASP A 158 9.18 -14.34 -3.03
N VAL A 159 9.02 -13.93 -4.28
CA VAL A 159 7.78 -13.34 -4.82
C VAL A 159 6.59 -14.30 -4.70
N ARG A 160 6.79 -15.62 -4.85
CA ARG A 160 5.69 -16.59 -4.78
C ARG A 160 5.24 -16.81 -3.34
N TRP A 161 6.20 -16.98 -2.43
CA TRP A 161 5.91 -17.06 -1.01
C TRP A 161 5.18 -15.79 -0.55
N LEU A 162 5.66 -14.61 -0.95
CA LEU A 162 5.02 -13.34 -0.61
C LEU A 162 3.59 -13.23 -1.18
N GLU A 163 3.34 -13.62 -2.43
CA GLU A 163 1.99 -13.63 -3.01
C GLU A 163 1.06 -14.59 -2.25
N ASP A 164 1.52 -15.82 -1.99
CA ASP A 164 0.74 -16.85 -1.27
C ASP A 164 0.37 -16.37 0.15
N LYS A 165 1.30 -15.75 0.88
CA LYS A 165 1.04 -15.23 2.23
C LYS A 165 0.22 -13.94 2.21
N ALA A 166 0.38 -13.08 1.21
CA ALA A 166 -0.44 -11.88 1.05
C ALA A 166 -1.92 -12.25 0.81
N ARG A 167 -2.16 -13.18 -0.12
CA ARG A 167 -3.50 -13.71 -0.42
C ARG A 167 -4.16 -14.32 0.82
N ALA A 168 -3.45 -15.19 1.55
CA ALA A 168 -3.99 -15.80 2.76
C ALA A 168 -4.25 -14.81 3.91
N HIS A 169 -3.51 -13.69 3.97
CA HIS A 169 -3.79 -12.59 4.90
C HIS A 169 -5.03 -11.78 4.49
N GLU A 170 -5.18 -11.51 3.19
CA GLU A 170 -6.37 -10.86 2.62
C GLU A 170 -7.62 -11.72 2.81
N ASP A 171 -7.58 -13.03 2.52
CA ASP A 171 -8.70 -13.96 2.71
C ASP A 171 -9.25 -13.94 4.16
N VAL A 172 -8.35 -13.83 5.17
CA VAL A 172 -8.73 -13.73 6.58
C VAL A 172 -9.36 -12.38 6.92
N LEU A 173 -8.81 -11.28 6.38
CA LEU A 173 -9.35 -9.94 6.61
C LEU A 173 -10.71 -9.74 5.93
N ASP A 174 -10.87 -10.20 4.69
CA ASP A 174 -12.13 -10.13 3.95
C ASP A 174 -13.22 -10.90 4.70
N ALA A 175 -12.92 -12.12 5.16
CA ALA A 175 -13.85 -12.93 5.96
C ALA A 175 -14.27 -12.24 7.28
N ALA A 176 -13.39 -11.46 7.90
CA ALA A 176 -13.67 -10.70 9.11
C ALA A 176 -14.44 -9.39 8.85
N LEU A 177 -14.12 -8.68 7.77
CA LEU A 177 -14.77 -7.43 7.36
C LEU A 177 -16.24 -7.66 6.92
N GLN A 178 -16.60 -8.86 6.48
CA GLN A 178 -18.01 -9.24 6.27
C GLN A 178 -18.82 -9.37 7.58
N LEU A 179 -18.17 -9.38 8.76
CA LEU A 179 -18.79 -9.68 10.05
C LEU A 179 -18.73 -8.53 11.07
N ALA A 180 -17.67 -7.73 11.05
CA ALA A 180 -17.40 -6.68 12.03
C ALA A 180 -16.53 -5.56 11.43
N THR A 181 -16.46 -4.41 12.11
CA THR A 181 -15.47 -3.38 11.76
C THR A 181 -14.07 -3.86 12.17
N VAL A 182 -13.10 -3.79 11.27
CA VAL A 182 -11.72 -4.24 11.52
C VAL A 182 -10.72 -3.11 11.25
N VAL A 183 -9.80 -2.90 12.18
CA VAL A 183 -8.53 -2.19 11.96
C VAL A 183 -7.53 -3.21 11.43
N PRO A 184 -7.18 -3.21 10.13
CA PRO A 184 -6.23 -4.17 9.58
C PRO A 184 -4.80 -3.89 10.07
N MET A 185 -4.07 -4.95 10.42
CA MET A 185 -2.64 -4.92 10.73
C MET A 185 -1.83 -5.22 9.46
N ARG A 186 -0.55 -4.83 9.45
CA ARG A 186 0.32 -5.09 8.30
C ARG A 186 0.60 -6.57 8.13
N LEU A 187 0.83 -6.96 6.87
CA LEU A 187 1.40 -8.25 6.52
C LEU A 187 2.63 -8.55 7.38
N CYS A 188 2.73 -9.78 7.89
CA CYS A 188 3.81 -10.27 8.75
C CYS A 188 3.93 -9.55 10.11
N THR A 189 2.83 -9.00 10.64
CA THR A 189 2.78 -8.56 12.05
C THR A 189 2.76 -9.77 12.98
N ILE A 190 3.92 -10.16 13.50
CA ILE A 190 4.11 -11.39 14.30
C ILE A 190 4.58 -11.07 15.72
N TYR A 191 4.00 -11.76 16.70
CA TYR A 191 4.36 -11.72 18.12
C TYR A 191 4.87 -13.07 18.60
N SER A 192 5.75 -13.11 19.60
CA SER A 192 6.32 -14.39 20.10
C SER A 192 5.46 -15.09 21.16
N SER A 193 4.39 -14.45 21.66
CA SER A 193 3.39 -15.10 22.51
C SER A 193 2.03 -14.41 22.46
N GLU A 194 1.01 -15.14 22.91
CA GLU A 194 -0.36 -14.62 23.05
C GLU A 194 -0.42 -13.44 24.03
N GLU A 195 0.38 -13.47 25.10
CA GLU A 195 0.49 -12.39 26.08
C GLU A 195 1.01 -11.09 25.46
N GLN A 196 1.91 -11.16 24.47
CA GLN A 196 2.38 -9.96 23.75
C GLN A 196 1.29 -9.36 22.86
N VAL A 197 0.44 -10.19 22.25
CA VAL A 197 -0.75 -9.70 21.51
C VAL A 197 -1.71 -9.00 22.47
N ARG A 198 -1.94 -9.58 23.66
CA ARG A 198 -2.76 -8.99 24.72
C ARG A 198 -2.15 -7.69 25.26
N GLU A 199 -0.83 -7.61 25.38
CA GLU A 199 -0.10 -6.39 25.76
C GLU A 199 -0.28 -5.28 24.71
N MET A 200 -0.13 -5.57 23.41
CA MET A 200 -0.41 -4.61 22.34
C MET A 200 -1.85 -4.09 22.40
N LEU A 201 -2.85 -4.98 22.52
CA LEU A 201 -4.25 -4.59 22.64
C LEU A 201 -4.53 -3.72 23.88
N GLY A 202 -3.74 -3.89 24.95
CA GLY A 202 -3.81 -3.09 26.17
C GLY A 202 -3.14 -1.72 26.05
N GLN A 203 -1.97 -1.66 25.40
CA GLN A 203 -1.19 -0.43 25.18
C GLN A 203 -1.87 0.49 24.16
N GLU A 204 -2.23 -0.05 22.99
CA GLU A 204 -2.81 0.70 21.87
C GLU A 204 -4.34 0.86 21.96
N ARG A 205 -4.94 0.41 23.08
CA ARG A 205 -6.40 0.29 23.27
C ARG A 205 -7.20 1.53 22.86
N GLY A 206 -6.72 2.72 23.23
CA GLY A 206 -7.42 3.97 22.91
C GLY A 206 -7.44 4.23 21.41
N LEU A 207 -6.28 4.15 20.77
CA LEU A 207 -6.09 4.42 19.35
C LEU A 207 -6.82 3.39 18.47
N LEU A 208 -6.82 2.12 18.90
CA LEU A 208 -7.58 1.05 18.25
C LEU A 208 -9.09 1.28 18.33
N LEU A 209 -9.63 1.70 19.48
CA LEU A 209 -11.05 2.01 19.63
C LEU A 209 -11.47 3.26 18.84
N ASP A 210 -10.66 4.32 18.87
CA ASP A 210 -10.92 5.55 18.10
C ASP A 210 -10.89 5.27 16.59
N ALA A 211 -9.97 4.41 16.13
CA ALA A 211 -9.93 3.97 14.74
C ALA A 211 -11.16 3.11 14.38
N LEU A 212 -11.52 2.12 15.20
CA LEU A 212 -12.72 1.30 14.98
C LEU A 212 -14.00 2.15 14.92
N GLN A 213 -14.18 3.12 15.82
CA GLN A 213 -15.35 3.99 15.81
C GLN A 213 -15.42 4.84 14.53
N ARG A 214 -14.28 5.30 14.02
CA ARG A 214 -14.21 6.14 12.80
C ARG A 214 -14.41 5.33 11.51
N LEU A 215 -13.98 4.07 11.50
CA LEU A 215 -14.11 3.14 10.36
C LEU A 215 -15.48 2.44 10.29
N ALA A 216 -16.28 2.48 11.36
CA ALA A 216 -17.55 1.76 11.43
C ALA A 216 -18.54 2.19 10.33
N GLY A 217 -19.02 1.20 9.54
CA GLY A 217 -19.95 1.40 8.43
C GLY A 217 -19.33 2.08 7.20
N LYS A 218 -18.01 1.94 7.01
CA LYS A 218 -17.25 2.56 5.91
C LYS A 218 -16.26 1.57 5.30
N ALA A 219 -16.00 1.73 4.01
CA ALA A 219 -14.98 0.99 3.27
C ALA A 219 -13.95 1.93 2.61
N GLU A 220 -12.72 1.46 2.41
CA GLU A 220 -11.71 2.17 1.63
C GLU A 220 -11.88 1.86 0.13
N TRP A 221 -11.90 2.92 -0.69
CA TRP A 221 -11.97 2.86 -2.15
C TRP A 221 -10.79 3.61 -2.76
N GLY A 222 -10.07 2.98 -3.68
CA GLY A 222 -8.96 3.59 -4.41
C GLY A 222 -9.41 4.08 -5.79
N VAL A 223 -9.07 5.33 -6.15
CA VAL A 223 -9.28 5.88 -7.50
C VAL A 223 -7.96 6.31 -8.13
N LYS A 224 -7.67 5.76 -9.32
CA LYS A 224 -6.53 6.13 -10.16
C LYS A 224 -6.99 6.98 -11.34
N LEU A 225 -6.20 7.98 -11.70
CA LEU A 225 -6.34 8.75 -12.94
C LEU A 225 -5.10 8.50 -13.79
N ILE A 226 -5.26 7.93 -14.98
CA ILE A 226 -4.16 7.53 -15.86
C ILE A 226 -4.36 8.17 -17.23
N ALA A 227 -3.42 9.00 -17.66
CA ALA A 227 -3.42 9.64 -18.96
C ALA A 227 -2.68 8.77 -19.99
N GLU A 228 -3.28 8.51 -21.14
CA GLU A 228 -2.63 7.83 -22.27
C GLU A 228 -1.34 8.54 -22.70
N PRO A 229 -0.40 7.83 -23.36
CA PRO A 229 0.75 8.46 -24.00
C PRO A 229 0.37 9.68 -24.85
N HIS A 230 1.11 10.77 -24.63
CA HIS A 230 0.92 12.08 -25.27
C HIS A 230 -0.44 12.78 -24.97
N ALA A 231 -1.28 12.31 -24.04
CA ALA A 231 -2.54 12.99 -23.71
C ALA A 231 -2.31 14.39 -23.12
N LEU A 232 -1.36 14.53 -22.19
CA LEU A 232 -0.92 15.81 -21.63
C LEU A 232 -0.35 16.73 -22.72
N GLU A 233 0.54 16.23 -23.57
CA GLU A 233 1.13 16.99 -24.69
C GLU A 233 0.04 17.55 -25.62
N ARG A 234 -0.97 16.74 -25.98
CA ARG A 234 -2.11 17.15 -26.82
C ARG A 234 -2.92 18.27 -26.18
N ALA A 235 -3.22 18.15 -24.89
CA ALA A 235 -3.99 19.15 -24.14
C ALA A 235 -3.19 20.46 -23.94
N ALA A 236 -1.91 20.37 -23.60
CA ALA A 236 -1.01 21.51 -23.46
C ALA A 236 -0.85 22.28 -24.79
N ALA A 237 -0.65 21.56 -25.89
CA ALA A 237 -0.59 22.16 -27.23
C ALA A 237 -1.91 22.84 -27.64
N GLN A 238 -3.06 22.29 -27.22
CA GLN A 238 -4.37 22.90 -27.45
C GLN A 238 -4.55 24.18 -26.62
N ARG A 239 -4.07 24.22 -25.36
CA ARG A 239 -4.20 25.39 -24.48
C ARG A 239 -3.25 26.53 -24.85
N ALA A 240 -1.99 26.22 -25.19
CA ALA A 240 -1.00 27.19 -25.65
C ALA A 240 -1.41 27.88 -26.98
N GLY A 241 -2.27 27.22 -27.77
CA GLY A 241 -2.66 27.64 -29.11
C GLY A 241 -1.55 27.44 -30.14
N SER A 242 -1.90 27.42 -31.42
CA SER A 242 -0.93 27.28 -32.51
C SER A 242 -0.11 28.58 -32.70
N GLY A 243 0.88 28.78 -31.84
CA GLY A 243 1.78 29.93 -31.87
C GLY A 243 2.55 29.99 -33.20
N ALA A 244 2.29 31.04 -33.99
CA ALA A 244 2.84 31.20 -35.33
C ALA A 244 4.38 31.15 -35.36
N GLU A 245 4.93 30.57 -36.42
CA GLU A 245 6.38 30.41 -36.61
C GLU A 245 7.06 31.77 -36.86
N ASP A 246 7.79 32.26 -35.86
CA ASP A 246 8.72 33.38 -36.06
C ASP A 246 10.01 32.87 -36.74
N GLU A 247 10.02 32.91 -38.08
CA GLU A 247 11.12 32.45 -38.95
C GLU A 247 12.42 33.27 -38.82
N THR A 248 12.48 34.28 -37.95
CA THR A 248 13.55 35.31 -37.98
C THR A 248 14.74 35.08 -37.03
N ALA A 249 14.87 33.89 -36.42
CA ALA A 249 15.88 33.64 -35.37
C ALA A 249 17.27 33.18 -35.86
N THR A 250 18.32 33.91 -35.51
CA THR A 250 19.74 33.53 -35.70
C THR A 250 20.11 32.24 -34.95
N ARG A 251 21.10 31.45 -35.41
CA ARG A 251 21.46 30.13 -34.85
C ARG A 251 21.58 30.04 -33.32
N GLY A 252 22.13 31.06 -32.64
CA GLY A 252 22.25 31.07 -31.18
C GLY A 252 20.93 31.37 -30.46
N THR A 253 20.16 32.34 -30.96
CA THR A 253 18.81 32.68 -30.47
C THR A 253 17.82 31.55 -30.75
N ALA A 254 17.95 30.84 -31.87
CA ALA A 254 17.12 29.68 -32.20
C ALA A 254 17.24 28.52 -31.19
N TYR A 255 18.44 28.26 -30.64
CA TYR A 255 18.62 27.26 -29.58
C TYR A 255 17.95 27.69 -28.27
N MET A 256 18.16 28.95 -27.85
CA MET A 256 17.55 29.47 -26.62
C MET A 256 16.02 29.58 -26.72
N ASN A 257 15.49 30.01 -27.87
CA ASN A 257 14.05 30.06 -28.13
C ASN A 257 13.44 28.64 -28.16
N ARG A 258 14.13 27.66 -28.74
CA ARG A 258 13.71 26.25 -28.70
C ARG A 258 13.65 25.73 -27.26
N LYS A 259 14.75 25.86 -26.50
CA LYS A 259 14.81 25.41 -25.10
C LYS A 259 13.75 26.10 -24.21
N ARG A 260 13.41 27.36 -24.50
CA ARG A 260 12.34 28.08 -23.80
C ARG A 260 10.94 27.56 -24.16
N ARG A 261 10.70 27.18 -25.41
CA ARG A 261 9.46 26.53 -25.85
C ARG A 261 9.34 25.11 -25.25
N GLU A 262 10.42 24.34 -25.25
CA GLU A 262 10.48 23.00 -24.63
C GLU A 262 10.20 23.05 -23.11
N ALA A 263 10.75 24.03 -22.39
CA ALA A 263 10.42 24.26 -20.98
C ALA A 263 8.95 24.67 -20.80
N SER A 264 8.49 25.67 -21.57
CA SER A 264 7.11 26.16 -21.47
C SER A 264 6.05 25.12 -21.87
N ALA A 265 6.39 24.13 -22.70
CA ALA A 265 5.50 23.02 -23.02
C ALA A 265 5.36 22.04 -21.84
N ARG A 266 6.47 21.73 -21.16
CA ARG A 266 6.45 20.89 -19.96
C ARG A 266 5.76 21.57 -18.78
N ASP A 267 6.04 22.86 -18.56
CA ASP A 267 5.37 23.66 -17.55
C ASP A 267 3.84 23.66 -17.78
N GLU A 268 3.39 23.57 -19.04
CA GLU A 268 1.98 23.49 -19.44
C GLU A 268 1.40 22.07 -19.29
N GLU A 269 2.16 21.03 -19.64
CA GLU A 269 1.82 19.61 -19.41
C GLU A 269 1.63 19.32 -17.91
N ASP A 270 2.53 19.81 -17.06
CA ASP A 270 2.45 19.70 -15.60
C ASP A 270 1.20 20.42 -15.06
N GLN A 271 0.85 21.61 -15.59
CA GLN A 271 -0.37 22.33 -15.24
C GLN A 271 -1.64 21.59 -15.68
N VAL A 272 -1.67 20.99 -16.88
CA VAL A 272 -2.79 20.12 -17.31
C VAL A 272 -2.96 18.95 -16.31
N ALA A 273 -1.86 18.28 -15.95
CA ALA A 273 -1.88 17.14 -15.04
C ALA A 273 -2.41 17.53 -13.65
N GLU A 274 -1.91 18.62 -13.07
CA GLU A 274 -2.35 19.12 -11.77
C GLU A 274 -3.83 19.52 -11.78
N GLU A 275 -4.29 20.26 -12.81
CA GLU A 275 -5.69 20.67 -12.96
C GLU A 275 -6.65 19.46 -13.03
N TRP A 276 -6.33 18.45 -13.85
CA TRP A 276 -7.16 17.25 -13.99
C TRP A 276 -7.17 16.43 -12.68
N ALA A 277 -6.00 16.17 -12.10
CA ALA A 277 -5.90 15.43 -10.84
C ALA A 277 -6.65 16.12 -9.70
N HIS A 278 -6.52 17.45 -9.58
CA HIS A 278 -7.18 18.25 -8.55
C HIS A 278 -8.70 18.27 -8.74
N ALA A 279 -9.20 18.49 -9.96
CA ALA A 279 -10.64 18.52 -10.25
C ALA A 279 -11.33 17.16 -10.00
N VAL A 280 -10.66 16.04 -10.31
CA VAL A 280 -11.11 14.69 -9.96
C VAL A 280 -11.09 14.49 -8.45
N HIS A 281 -9.98 14.84 -7.79
CA HIS A 281 -9.81 14.66 -6.35
C HIS A 281 -10.82 15.45 -5.51
N GLU A 282 -11.05 16.74 -5.78
CA GLU A 282 -11.99 17.56 -5.01
C GLU A 282 -13.41 16.96 -5.03
N ARG A 283 -13.86 16.47 -6.19
CA ARG A 283 -15.19 15.88 -6.35
C ARG A 283 -15.33 14.57 -5.58
N LEU A 284 -14.31 13.71 -5.63
CA LEU A 284 -14.30 12.44 -4.88
C LEU A 284 -14.18 12.68 -3.37
N ALA A 285 -13.37 13.65 -2.95
CA ALA A 285 -13.22 14.03 -1.54
C ALA A 285 -14.51 14.61 -0.95
N GLN A 286 -15.34 15.29 -1.75
CA GLN A 286 -16.68 15.75 -1.32
C GLN A 286 -17.70 14.61 -1.18
N ALA A 287 -17.46 13.45 -1.81
CA ALA A 287 -18.30 12.26 -1.73
C ALA A 287 -17.79 11.22 -0.71
N ALA A 288 -16.75 11.56 0.06
CA ALA A 288 -16.10 10.67 1.02
C ALA A 288 -16.13 11.27 2.43
N SER A 289 -16.13 10.42 3.45
CA SER A 289 -15.93 10.84 4.85
C SER A 289 -14.50 11.36 5.07
N GLU A 290 -13.51 10.71 4.46
CA GLU A 290 -12.10 11.13 4.46
C GLU A 290 -11.44 10.81 3.11
N ALA A 291 -10.43 11.59 2.73
CA ALA A 291 -9.70 11.41 1.48
C ALA A 291 -8.20 11.63 1.69
N LEU A 292 -7.37 10.81 1.05
CA LEU A 292 -5.92 10.89 1.08
C LEU A 292 -5.35 10.74 -0.34
N LEU A 293 -4.18 11.32 -0.58
CA LEU A 293 -3.42 11.16 -1.80
C LEU A 293 -2.16 10.34 -1.51
N ASN A 294 -2.04 9.20 -2.20
CA ASN A 294 -0.83 8.39 -2.20
C ASN A 294 0.16 8.93 -3.25
N PRO A 295 1.46 8.60 -3.14
CA PRO A 295 2.44 8.89 -4.18
C PRO A 295 2.00 8.32 -5.53
N LEU A 296 2.27 9.07 -6.60
CA LEU A 296 2.00 8.63 -7.97
C LEU A 296 2.91 7.44 -8.32
N GLN A 297 2.31 6.37 -8.84
CA GLN A 297 3.03 5.18 -9.29
C GLN A 297 3.64 5.44 -10.67
N ARG A 298 4.85 4.92 -10.91
CA ARG A 298 5.47 5.00 -12.24
C ARG A 298 4.87 3.94 -13.18
N PRO A 299 4.85 4.15 -14.51
CA PRO A 299 4.19 3.23 -15.44
C PRO A 299 4.80 1.81 -15.40
N GLU A 300 6.11 1.71 -15.15
CA GLU A 300 6.83 0.44 -14.99
C GLU A 300 6.35 -0.38 -13.78
N VAL A 301 5.71 0.28 -12.81
CA VAL A 301 5.16 -0.30 -11.57
C VAL A 301 3.66 -0.61 -11.71
N GLY A 302 2.93 0.20 -12.47
CA GLY A 302 1.50 0.40 -12.22
C GLY A 302 0.50 -0.41 -13.05
N GLY A 303 0.90 -1.06 -14.15
CA GLY A 303 -0.03 -1.81 -15.02
C GLY A 303 -0.14 -1.27 -16.45
N TYR A 304 -0.13 0.04 -16.57
CA TYR A 304 -0.59 0.81 -17.72
C TYR A 304 0.56 1.35 -18.60
N GLU A 305 0.22 1.68 -19.85
CA GLU A 305 0.98 2.64 -20.65
C GLU A 305 0.43 4.05 -20.38
N GLY A 306 1.31 5.05 -20.26
CA GLY A 306 0.92 6.43 -19.96
C GLY A 306 1.18 6.87 -18.52
N ASP A 307 0.79 8.09 -18.16
CA ASP A 307 1.19 8.78 -16.93
C ASP A 307 0.07 8.75 -15.87
N MET A 308 0.39 8.30 -14.65
CA MET A 308 -0.56 8.40 -13.53
C MET A 308 -0.58 9.82 -12.97
N LEU A 309 -1.75 10.44 -13.02
CA LEU A 309 -2.00 11.80 -12.54
C LEU A 309 -2.56 11.82 -11.12
N LEU A 310 -3.27 10.76 -10.71
CA LEU A 310 -3.90 10.64 -9.39
C LEU A 310 -3.77 9.22 -8.85
N ASN A 311 -3.46 9.11 -7.56
CA ASN A 311 -3.52 7.89 -6.77
C ASN A 311 -4.26 8.19 -5.45
N GLY A 312 -5.58 8.38 -5.53
CA GLY A 312 -6.40 8.78 -4.38
C GLY A 312 -6.98 7.58 -3.66
N VAL A 313 -7.15 7.67 -2.34
CA VAL A 313 -7.94 6.73 -1.55
C VAL A 313 -8.96 7.49 -0.71
N TYR A 314 -10.16 6.90 -0.59
CA TYR A 314 -11.36 7.55 -0.08
C TYR A 314 -12.05 6.59 0.90
N LEU A 315 -12.32 7.07 2.11
CA LEU A 315 -13.10 6.34 3.11
C LEU A 315 -14.56 6.74 2.92
N VAL A 316 -15.40 5.80 2.49
CA VAL A 316 -16.77 6.07 2.03
C VAL A 316 -17.74 5.22 2.83
N ASP A 317 -18.82 5.83 3.30
CA ASP A 317 -19.92 5.16 4.00
C ASP A 317 -20.59 4.11 3.10
N ASP A 318 -20.97 2.97 3.68
CA ASP A 318 -21.50 1.82 2.93
C ASP A 318 -22.79 2.15 2.14
N ASP A 319 -23.57 3.13 2.60
CA ASP A 319 -24.77 3.62 1.90
C ASP A 319 -24.48 4.64 0.78
N ALA A 320 -23.29 5.23 0.75
CA ALA A 320 -22.83 6.18 -0.27
C ALA A 320 -22.05 5.52 -1.44
N VAL A 321 -21.78 4.20 -1.38
CA VAL A 321 -20.99 3.47 -2.38
C VAL A 321 -21.56 3.59 -3.81
N GLU A 322 -22.88 3.54 -3.98
CA GLU A 322 -23.51 3.69 -5.30
C GLU A 322 -23.42 5.13 -5.83
N GLU A 323 -23.38 6.13 -4.94
CA GLU A 323 -23.16 7.53 -5.33
C GLU A 323 -21.70 7.77 -5.77
N LEU A 324 -20.74 7.13 -5.08
CA LEU A 324 -19.32 7.11 -5.47
C LEU A 324 -19.13 6.46 -6.84
N ARG A 325 -19.72 5.27 -7.06
CA ARG A 325 -19.65 4.56 -8.36
C ARG A 325 -20.17 5.44 -9.49
N ALA A 326 -21.38 5.98 -9.34
CA ALA A 326 -21.98 6.86 -10.33
C ALA A 326 -21.17 8.16 -10.54
N LEU A 327 -20.46 8.66 -9.51
CA LEU A 327 -19.54 9.80 -9.65
C LEU A 327 -18.29 9.43 -10.46
N VAL A 328 -17.68 8.27 -10.21
CA VAL A 328 -16.55 7.78 -11.01
C VAL A 328 -16.96 7.55 -12.46
N ASP A 329 -18.12 6.95 -12.73
CA ASP A 329 -18.60 6.74 -14.10
C ASP A 329 -18.74 8.06 -14.87
N ARG A 330 -19.32 9.10 -14.24
CA ARG A 330 -19.39 10.45 -14.82
C ARG A 330 -18.00 11.05 -15.05
N LEU A 331 -17.09 10.91 -14.10
CA LEU A 331 -15.72 11.38 -14.24
C LEU A 331 -15.00 10.66 -15.40
N ALA A 332 -15.21 9.35 -15.56
CA ALA A 332 -14.67 8.57 -16.67
C ALA A 332 -15.23 9.06 -18.02
N GLU A 333 -16.54 9.29 -18.13
CA GLU A 333 -17.16 9.85 -19.35
C GLU A 333 -16.61 11.25 -19.70
N GLU A 334 -16.45 12.13 -18.70
CA GLU A 334 -15.89 13.48 -18.87
C GLU A 334 -14.43 13.47 -19.35
N HIS A 335 -13.62 12.52 -18.87
CA HIS A 335 -12.18 12.46 -19.13
C HIS A 335 -11.78 11.54 -20.30
N HIS A 336 -12.63 10.59 -20.69
CA HIS A 336 -12.38 9.69 -21.83
C HIS A 336 -12.07 10.44 -23.13
N GLY A 337 -12.75 11.57 -23.40
CA GLY A 337 -12.48 12.41 -24.57
C GLY A 337 -11.10 13.08 -24.59
N LEU A 338 -10.38 13.06 -23.47
CA LEU A 338 -9.04 13.64 -23.30
C LEU A 338 -7.93 12.57 -23.46
N GLY A 339 -8.31 11.28 -23.55
CA GLY A 339 -7.36 10.16 -23.46
C GLY A 339 -6.93 9.90 -22.02
N VAL A 340 -7.88 9.92 -21.08
CA VAL A 340 -7.63 9.72 -19.65
C VAL A 340 -8.64 8.73 -19.08
N THR A 341 -8.13 7.70 -18.40
CA THR A 341 -8.89 6.64 -17.75
C THR A 341 -9.03 6.93 -16.26
N VAL A 342 -10.23 6.72 -15.71
CA VAL A 342 -10.50 6.73 -14.27
C VAL A 342 -10.78 5.30 -13.83
N GLU A 343 -9.99 4.76 -12.91
CA GLU A 343 -10.16 3.40 -12.38
C GLU A 343 -10.62 3.44 -10.92
N LEU A 344 -11.73 2.76 -10.60
CA LEU A 344 -12.17 2.53 -9.21
C LEU A 344 -11.78 1.12 -8.77
N THR A 345 -11.22 1.01 -7.57
CA THR A 345 -10.82 -0.26 -6.94
C THR A 345 -11.36 -0.33 -5.52
N GLY A 346 -11.71 -1.54 -5.07
CA GLY A 346 -12.24 -1.80 -3.74
C GLY A 346 -13.58 -2.56 -3.76
N PRO A 347 -14.23 -2.73 -2.60
CA PRO A 347 -13.82 -2.20 -1.30
C PRO A 347 -12.53 -2.87 -0.80
N TRP A 348 -11.69 -2.12 -0.11
CA TRP A 348 -10.44 -2.60 0.49
C TRP A 348 -10.49 -2.52 2.02
N PRO A 349 -9.72 -3.35 2.75
CA PRO A 349 -9.42 -3.08 4.16
C PRO A 349 -8.79 -1.68 4.31
N PRO A 350 -9.17 -0.87 5.32
CA PRO A 350 -8.87 0.56 5.38
C PRO A 350 -7.44 0.91 5.82
N TYR A 351 -6.43 0.27 5.21
CA TYR A 351 -5.02 0.39 5.55
C TYR A 351 -4.48 1.83 5.54
N ASN A 352 -4.92 2.66 4.59
CA ASN A 352 -4.38 4.02 4.48
C ASN A 352 -4.97 4.95 5.55
N PHE A 353 -6.16 4.64 6.05
CA PHE A 353 -6.81 5.40 7.11
C PHE A 353 -6.38 4.99 8.53
N VAL A 354 -5.64 3.89 8.71
CA VAL A 354 -5.17 3.41 10.03
C VAL A 354 -3.82 4.00 10.46
N LYS A 355 -3.00 4.46 9.50
CA LYS A 355 -1.57 4.79 9.69
C LYS A 355 -1.25 5.96 10.65
N SER A 356 -2.23 6.75 11.09
CA SER A 356 -1.98 7.97 11.86
C SER A 356 -1.67 7.77 13.35
N SER A 357 -1.71 6.55 13.88
CA SER A 357 -1.79 6.36 15.35
C SER A 357 -1.01 5.18 15.93
N ILE A 358 -1.18 3.96 15.43
CA ILE A 358 -0.78 2.71 16.13
C ILE A 358 0.74 2.43 16.10
N GLU A 359 1.53 3.25 15.42
CA GLU A 359 2.92 2.93 15.06
C GLU A 359 3.96 3.94 15.56
N ALA A 360 3.53 5.06 16.14
CA ALA A 360 4.43 6.11 16.64
C ALA A 360 5.00 5.82 18.05
N ALA A 361 4.82 4.60 18.57
CA ALA A 361 5.09 4.21 19.95
C ALA A 361 6.24 3.20 20.13
N ARG A 362 7.27 3.26 19.27
CA ARG A 362 8.54 2.49 19.42
C ARG A 362 9.76 3.41 19.47
#